data_AF-A0A7S4SPZ3-F1
#
_entry.id   AF-A0A7S4SPZ3-F1
#
_cell.length_a   1.000
_cell.length_b   1.000
_cell.length_c   1.000
_cell.angle_alpha   90.00
_cell.angle_beta   90.00
_cell.angle_gamma   90.00
#
_symmetry.space_group_name_H-M   'P 1'
#
loop_
_entity.id
_entity.type
_entity.pdbx_description
1 polymer ?
#
loop_
_entity_poly.entity_id
_entity_poly.type
_entity_poly.pdbx_seq_one_letter_code
_entity_poly.pdbx_strand_id
1 'polypeptide(L)'
;EEYWIPGFYRREQRQLMSLSVEDIPSFKKVRKVEVNLVHVLPTPLKGTPKLLSFNEDTANKIGWMSDHVSSEKMRAICDCLQNNTSNIIGNAMEKGEQLATELAQALSGSVLLPGSTPYAHAYGGHQFGSWSGQLGDG
;
A
#
# COMPACT_ATOMS: atom_id res chain seq x y z
N GLU A 1 -15.90 -12.83 19.24
CA GLU A 1 -14.55 -13.15 18.75
C GLU A 1 -13.65 -11.98 19.10
N GLU A 2 -12.67 -12.18 19.99
CA GLU A 2 -11.80 -11.10 20.51
C GLU A 2 -10.47 -11.11 19.77
N TYR A 3 -10.10 -9.96 19.18
CA TYR A 3 -8.83 -9.78 18.48
C TYR A 3 -7.83 -9.01 19.35
N TRP A 4 -6.59 -9.47 19.32
CA TRP A 4 -5.45 -8.90 20.05
C TRP A 4 -4.68 -7.90 19.18
N ILE A 5 -4.47 -6.68 19.67
CA ILE A 5 -3.43 -5.77 19.15
C ILE A 5 -2.73 -5.11 20.35
N PRO A 6 -1.42 -5.29 20.55
CA PRO A 6 -0.68 -4.55 21.56
C PRO A 6 -0.40 -3.13 21.06
N GLY A 7 -1.24 -2.17 21.48
CA GLY A 7 -0.99 -0.74 21.33
C GLY A 7 -0.66 -0.11 22.68
N PHE A 8 0.60 -0.14 23.12
CA PHE A 8 1.06 0.65 24.26
C PHE A 8 2.46 1.23 24.02
N TYR A 9 2.57 2.55 24.24
CA TYR A 9 3.78 3.35 24.05
C TYR A 9 4.81 3.11 25.18
N ARG A 10 6.03 2.75 24.78
CA ARG A 10 7.38 2.94 25.34
C ARG A 10 7.71 2.74 26.85
N ARG A 11 6.83 3.03 27.81
CA ARG A 11 7.16 2.90 29.26
C ARG A 11 6.55 1.68 29.93
N GLU A 12 5.35 1.28 29.53
CA GLU A 12 4.60 0.18 30.18
C GLU A 12 4.93 -1.19 29.59
N GLN A 13 5.35 -1.28 28.32
CA GLN A 13 5.80 -2.54 27.72
C GLN A 13 7.02 -3.15 28.42
N ARG A 14 7.93 -2.33 28.96
CA ARG A 14 9.11 -2.84 29.68
C ARG A 14 8.76 -3.57 30.97
N GLN A 15 7.66 -3.20 31.63
CA GLN A 15 7.18 -3.87 32.85
C GLN A 15 6.34 -5.11 32.54
N LEU A 16 5.64 -5.13 31.40
CA LEU A 16 4.83 -6.29 31.00
C LEU A 16 5.66 -7.43 30.38
N MET A 17 6.80 -7.12 29.74
CA MET A 17 7.66 -8.14 29.10
C MET A 17 8.57 -8.93 30.07
N SER A 18 8.50 -8.67 31.37
CA SER A 18 9.19 -9.46 32.41
C SER A 18 8.26 -10.40 33.19
N LEU A 19 6.98 -10.46 32.81
CA LEU A 19 5.94 -11.22 33.47
C LEU A 19 5.71 -12.56 32.75
N SER A 20 5.46 -13.65 33.48
CA SER A 20 5.05 -14.90 32.84
C SER A 20 3.66 -14.75 32.22
N VAL A 21 3.26 -15.65 31.33
CA VAL A 21 1.91 -15.64 30.74
C VAL A 21 0.82 -15.68 31.81
N GLU A 22 1.10 -16.22 33.00
CA GLU A 22 0.16 -16.28 34.13
C GLU A 22 0.00 -14.95 34.89
N ASP A 23 0.95 -14.02 34.73
CA ASP A 23 1.03 -12.76 35.49
C ASP A 23 0.30 -11.58 34.82
N ILE A 24 -0.29 -11.78 33.63
CA ILE A 24 -1.01 -10.71 32.92
C ILE A 24 -2.38 -10.51 33.59
N PRO A 25 -2.63 -9.36 34.25
CA PRO A 25 -3.87 -9.16 34.99
C PRO A 25 -5.08 -9.16 34.06
N SER A 26 -6.16 -9.77 34.55
CA SER A 26 -7.45 -9.87 33.86
C SER A 26 -7.91 -8.52 33.30
N PHE A 27 -8.19 -8.56 31.99
CA PHE A 27 -8.62 -7.51 31.08
C PHE A 27 -9.21 -6.24 31.74
N LYS A 28 -8.44 -5.15 31.71
CA LYS A 28 -8.98 -3.80 31.90
C LYS A 28 -9.55 -3.27 30.59
N LYS A 29 -10.78 -2.76 30.63
CA LYS A 29 -11.43 -2.02 29.54
C LYS A 29 -10.54 -0.86 29.09
N VAL A 30 -9.87 -1.02 27.94
CA VAL A 30 -8.93 -0.03 27.40
C VAL A 30 -9.72 1.13 26.78
N ARG A 31 -9.37 2.37 27.13
CA ARG A 31 -9.93 3.57 26.51
C ARG A 31 -9.58 3.58 25.02
N LYS A 32 -10.48 4.12 24.21
CA LYS A 32 -10.37 4.31 22.75
C LYS A 32 -8.91 4.57 22.34
N VAL A 33 -8.26 3.53 21.78
CA VAL A 33 -6.88 3.60 21.32
C VAL A 33 -6.88 4.58 20.14
N GLU A 34 -6.22 5.73 20.30
CA GLU A 34 -5.87 6.57 19.16
C GLU A 34 -5.05 5.71 18.20
N VAL A 35 -5.55 5.59 16.97
CA VAL A 35 -5.11 4.68 15.90
C VAL A 35 -3.58 4.60 15.80
N ASN A 36 -3.03 3.38 15.65
CA ASN A 36 -1.60 3.09 15.42
C ASN A 36 -1.13 3.51 14.00
N LEU A 37 -1.60 4.66 13.53
CA LEU A 37 -1.44 5.17 12.18
C LEU A 37 -0.84 6.57 12.24
N VAL A 38 0.13 6.83 11.37
CA VAL A 38 0.63 8.18 11.14
C VAL A 38 0.24 8.59 9.72
N HIS A 39 -0.48 9.70 9.58
CA HIS A 39 -0.74 10.27 8.27
C HIS A 39 0.57 10.73 7.66
N VAL A 40 0.91 10.20 6.48
CA VAL A 40 2.19 10.45 5.81
C VAL A 40 1.96 10.48 4.32
N LEU A 41 2.63 11.39 3.62
CA LEU A 41 2.56 11.45 2.16
C LEU A 41 3.71 10.66 1.54
N PRO A 42 3.49 10.00 0.40
CA PRO A 42 4.58 9.34 -0.32
C PRO A 42 5.60 10.38 -0.79
N THR A 43 6.87 9.98 -0.84
CA THR A 43 7.93 10.81 -1.42
C THR A 43 8.07 10.45 -2.90
N PRO A 44 7.83 11.38 -3.85
CA PRO A 44 7.92 11.09 -5.28
C PRO A 44 9.31 10.60 -5.69
N LEU A 45 9.35 9.69 -6.65
CA LEU A 45 10.61 9.29 -7.32
C LEU A 45 11.22 10.47 -8.09
N LYS A 46 12.55 10.51 -8.18
CA LYS A 46 13.25 11.53 -8.98
C LYS A 46 13.10 11.23 -10.48
N GLY A 47 12.86 12.27 -11.27
CA GLY A 47 12.69 12.17 -12.72
C GLY A 47 11.27 11.80 -13.14
N THR A 48 11.08 11.42 -14.40
CA THR A 48 9.77 11.01 -14.92
C THR A 48 9.58 9.51 -14.67
N PRO A 49 8.61 9.10 -13.83
CA PRO A 49 8.36 7.70 -13.56
C PRO A 49 7.86 6.98 -14.81
N LYS A 50 8.31 5.75 -15.01
CA LYS A 50 7.88 4.88 -16.11
C LYS A 50 7.27 3.61 -15.54
N LEU A 51 6.09 3.24 -16.03
CA LEU A 51 5.50 1.95 -15.74
C LEU A 51 6.33 0.87 -16.44
N LEU A 52 6.78 -0.14 -15.71
CA LEU A 52 7.59 -1.24 -16.27
C LEU A 52 6.75 -2.49 -16.57
N SER A 53 5.82 -2.79 -15.67
CA SER A 53 4.91 -3.92 -15.78
C SER A 53 3.63 -3.63 -15.02
N PHE A 54 2.57 -4.36 -15.36
CA PHE A 54 1.26 -4.20 -14.75
C PHE A 54 0.54 -5.56 -14.71
N ASN A 55 -0.20 -5.84 -13.63
CA ASN A 55 -0.98 -7.06 -13.49
C ASN A 55 -2.46 -6.76 -13.77
N GLU A 56 -2.89 -7.09 -14.98
CA GLU A 56 -4.26 -6.86 -15.46
C GLU A 56 -5.31 -7.58 -14.61
N ASP A 57 -5.07 -8.84 -14.26
CA ASP A 57 -6.00 -9.64 -13.47
C ASP A 57 -6.27 -9.03 -12.09
N THR A 58 -5.23 -8.46 -11.46
CA THR A 58 -5.36 -7.80 -10.16
C THR A 58 -6.15 -6.52 -10.28
N ALA A 59 -5.85 -5.68 -11.29
CA ALA A 59 -6.55 -4.44 -11.54
C ALA A 59 -8.05 -4.66 -11.81
N ASN A 60 -8.39 -5.71 -12.56
CA ASN A 60 -9.76 -6.17 -12.75
C ASN A 60 -10.44 -6.50 -11.43
N LYS A 61 -9.78 -7.34 -10.59
CA LYS A 61 -10.33 -7.79 -9.31
C LYS A 61 -10.58 -6.67 -8.31
N ILE A 62 -9.73 -5.64 -8.29
CA ILE A 62 -9.87 -4.49 -7.37
C ILE A 62 -10.75 -3.38 -7.93
N GLY A 63 -11.42 -3.61 -9.07
CA GLY A 63 -12.37 -2.66 -9.63
C GLY A 63 -11.72 -1.40 -10.23
N TRP A 64 -10.41 -1.39 -10.44
CA TRP A 64 -9.74 -0.33 -11.23
C TRP A 64 -10.15 -0.36 -12.71
N MET A 65 -10.89 -1.41 -13.10
CA MET A 65 -11.34 -1.68 -14.46
C MET A 65 -12.86 -1.93 -14.58
N SER A 66 -13.69 -1.45 -13.64
CA SER A 66 -15.13 -1.72 -13.73
C SER A 66 -15.82 -0.96 -14.90
N ASP A 67 -16.67 -1.72 -15.62
CA ASP A 67 -17.74 -1.50 -16.62
C ASP A 67 -17.82 -0.27 -17.54
N HIS A 68 -17.03 0.78 -17.37
CA HIS A 68 -16.96 1.94 -18.30
C HIS A 68 -15.70 1.95 -19.17
N VAL A 69 -14.92 0.87 -19.09
CA VAL A 69 -13.64 0.71 -19.76
C VAL A 69 -13.47 -0.75 -20.12
N SER A 70 -13.75 -1.08 -21.38
CA SER A 70 -13.42 -2.39 -21.94
C SER A 70 -11.91 -2.65 -21.88
N SER A 71 -11.55 -3.93 -21.98
CA SER A 71 -10.18 -4.47 -22.10
C SER A 71 -9.27 -3.73 -23.09
N GLU A 72 -9.81 -2.88 -23.95
CA GLU A 72 -9.06 -2.01 -24.87
C GLU A 72 -8.07 -1.07 -24.17
N LYS A 73 -8.41 -0.49 -23.01
CA LYS A 73 -7.44 0.37 -22.30
C LYS A 73 -6.26 -0.41 -21.75
N MET A 74 -6.51 -1.63 -21.26
CA MET A 74 -5.45 -2.50 -20.77
C MET A 74 -4.61 -3.07 -21.89
N ARG A 75 -5.25 -3.47 -22.99
CA ARG A 75 -4.54 -3.83 -24.21
C ARG A 75 -3.64 -2.67 -24.66
N ALA A 76 -4.13 -1.43 -24.66
CA ALA A 76 -3.33 -0.26 -25.01
C ALA A 76 -2.13 -0.02 -24.05
N ILE A 77 -2.30 -0.24 -22.74
CA ILE A 77 -1.18 -0.17 -21.77
C ILE A 77 -0.19 -1.30 -22.02
N CYS A 78 -0.65 -2.55 -22.08
CA CYS A 78 0.19 -3.73 -22.33
C CYS A 78 0.93 -3.57 -23.66
N ASP A 79 0.24 -3.10 -24.69
CA ASP A 79 0.82 -2.78 -25.97
C ASP A 79 1.86 -1.66 -25.87
N CYS A 80 1.60 -0.57 -25.13
CA CYS A 80 2.59 0.49 -24.88
C CYS A 80 3.83 -0.04 -24.15
N LEU A 81 3.67 -1.00 -23.23
CA LEU A 81 4.77 -1.61 -22.48
C LEU A 81 5.56 -2.63 -23.33
N GLN A 82 4.88 -3.34 -24.24
CA GLN A 82 5.46 -4.42 -25.05
C GLN A 82 6.00 -3.93 -26.40
N ASN A 83 5.41 -2.88 -27.00
CA ASN A 83 5.73 -2.44 -28.34
C ASN A 83 6.70 -1.27 -28.36
N ASN A 84 7.83 -1.49 -29.04
CA ASN A 84 8.55 -0.45 -29.77
C ASN A 84 8.08 -0.47 -31.26
N THR A 85 6.85 -0.93 -31.54
CA THR A 85 6.43 -1.51 -32.83
C THR A 85 5.06 -1.05 -33.37
N SER A 86 5.04 -0.80 -34.68
CA SER A 86 4.12 0.05 -35.47
C SER A 86 2.71 -0.46 -35.81
N ASN A 87 2.14 -1.43 -35.08
CA ASN A 87 0.91 -2.13 -35.52
C ASN A 87 -0.40 -1.70 -34.81
N ILE A 88 -0.41 -0.54 -34.16
CA ILE A 88 -1.59 0.02 -33.50
C ILE A 88 -1.99 1.32 -34.19
N ILE A 89 -3.29 1.50 -34.42
CA ILE A 89 -3.85 2.75 -34.96
C ILE A 89 -3.50 3.88 -33.98
N GLY A 90 -2.85 4.95 -34.45
CA GLY A 90 -2.15 5.95 -33.59
C GLY A 90 -2.89 6.43 -32.34
N ASN A 91 -4.22 6.65 -32.42
CA ASN A 91 -5.05 7.07 -31.29
C ASN A 91 -5.06 6.08 -30.10
N ALA A 92 -5.00 4.77 -30.36
CA ALA A 92 -4.97 3.77 -29.30
C ALA A 92 -3.61 3.73 -28.59
N MET A 93 -2.52 3.96 -29.31
CA MET A 93 -1.17 4.00 -28.74
C MET A 93 -0.98 5.24 -27.86
N GLU A 94 -1.42 6.43 -28.32
CA GLU A 94 -1.38 7.67 -27.52
C GLU A 94 -2.18 7.53 -26.20
N LYS A 95 -3.37 6.94 -26.26
CA LYS A 95 -4.19 6.68 -25.06
C LYS A 95 -3.52 5.70 -24.09
N GLY A 96 -2.87 4.66 -24.61
CA GLY A 96 -2.12 3.69 -23.81
C GLY A 96 -0.94 4.32 -23.08
N GLU A 97 -0.17 5.16 -23.78
CA GLU A 97 0.98 5.88 -23.22
C GLU A 97 0.57 6.90 -22.15
N GLN A 98 -0.51 7.65 -22.40
CA GLN A 98 -1.05 8.58 -21.42
C GLN A 98 -1.48 7.85 -20.15
N LEU A 99 -2.26 6.76 -20.29
CA LEU A 99 -2.75 6.00 -19.13
C LEU A 99 -1.62 5.32 -18.36
N ALA A 100 -0.60 4.79 -19.05
CA ALA A 100 0.59 4.24 -18.42
C ALA A 100 1.36 5.31 -17.62
N THR A 101 1.44 6.54 -18.14
CA THR A 101 2.07 7.68 -17.46
C THR A 101 1.28 8.09 -16.20
N GLU A 102 -0.04 8.21 -16.30
CA GLU A 102 -0.90 8.55 -15.16
C GLU A 102 -0.80 7.51 -14.04
N LEU A 103 -0.82 6.21 -14.40
CA LEU A 103 -0.59 5.12 -13.44
C LEU A 103 0.80 5.19 -12.81
N ALA A 104 1.85 5.44 -13.62
CA ALA A 104 3.21 5.56 -13.11
C ALA A 104 3.34 6.72 -12.12
N GLN A 105 2.70 7.86 -12.37
CA GLN A 105 2.69 9.00 -11.46
C GLN A 105 1.97 8.69 -10.14
N ALA A 106 0.81 8.03 -10.20
CA ALA A 106 0.07 7.65 -9.01
C ALA A 106 0.84 6.62 -8.14
N LEU A 107 1.35 5.56 -8.78
CA LEU A 107 2.02 4.45 -8.09
C LEU A 107 3.44 4.80 -7.61
N SER A 108 4.05 5.84 -8.18
CA SER A 108 5.36 6.37 -7.73
C SER A 108 5.24 7.45 -6.66
N GLY A 109 4.02 7.75 -6.19
CA GLY A 109 3.79 8.77 -5.17
C GLY A 109 3.87 10.21 -5.67
N SER A 110 3.93 10.43 -6.99
CA SER A 110 3.94 11.77 -7.59
C SER A 110 2.55 12.43 -7.55
N VAL A 111 1.50 11.60 -7.59
CA VAL A 111 0.09 12.02 -7.53
C VAL A 111 -0.64 11.12 -6.54
N LEU A 112 -1.53 11.68 -5.73
CA LEU A 112 -2.43 10.90 -4.88
C LEU A 112 -3.67 10.50 -5.66
N LEU A 113 -4.10 9.25 -5.50
CA LEU A 113 -5.38 8.81 -6.05
C LEU A 113 -6.53 9.59 -5.40
N PRO A 114 -7.55 10.02 -6.17
CA PRO A 114 -8.72 10.70 -5.61
C PRO A 114 -9.36 9.90 -4.47
N GLY A 115 -9.62 10.56 -3.34
CA GLY A 115 -10.21 9.93 -2.16
C GLY A 115 -9.24 9.09 -1.31
N SER A 116 -7.98 8.95 -1.71
CA SER A 116 -6.95 8.30 -0.88
C SER A 116 -6.51 9.19 0.28
N THR A 117 -6.20 8.57 1.41
CA THR A 117 -5.60 9.22 2.58
C THR A 117 -4.50 8.29 3.09
N PRO A 118 -3.23 8.52 2.74
CA PRO A 118 -2.17 7.56 3.02
C PRO A 118 -1.73 7.60 4.50
N TYR A 119 -1.44 6.43 5.05
CA TYR A 119 -0.99 6.25 6.42
C TYR A 119 0.17 5.25 6.45
N ALA A 120 1.05 5.39 7.44
CA ALA A 120 2.01 4.36 7.85
C ALA A 120 1.56 3.73 9.17
N HIS A 121 1.55 2.41 9.23
CA HIS A 121 1.18 1.65 10.42
C HIS A 121 2.38 1.48 11.35
N ALA A 122 2.15 1.60 12.66
CA ALA A 122 3.11 1.17 13.68
C ALA A 122 2.73 -0.25 14.15
N TYR A 123 3.70 -1.17 14.11
CA TYR A 123 3.56 -2.53 14.62
C TYR A 123 4.85 -2.98 15.31
N GLY A 124 4.89 -4.19 15.87
CA GLY A 124 6.09 -4.77 16.46
C GLY A 124 6.15 -6.27 16.18
N GLY A 125 7.32 -6.89 16.29
CA GLY A 125 7.46 -8.30 15.93
C GLY A 125 8.74 -8.94 16.41
N HIS A 126 8.77 -10.27 16.36
CA HIS A 126 9.99 -11.06 16.53
C HIS A 126 10.70 -11.19 15.18
N GLN A 127 12.00 -10.88 15.13
CA GLN A 127 12.85 -11.18 13.98
C GLN A 127 13.99 -12.08 14.45
N PHE A 128 14.28 -13.12 13.65
CA PHE A 128 15.36 -14.08 13.95
C PHE A 128 15.27 -14.70 15.37
N GLY A 129 14.04 -14.93 15.87
CA GLY A 129 13.80 -15.53 17.17
C GLY A 129 13.91 -14.60 18.38
N SER A 130 14.14 -13.30 18.18
CA SER A 130 14.19 -12.29 19.26
C SER A 130 13.17 -11.17 19.05
N TRP A 131 12.66 -10.58 20.12
CA TRP A 131 11.75 -9.43 20.05
C TRP A 131 12.48 -8.17 19.56
N SER A 132 12.06 -7.62 18.42
CA SER A 132 12.69 -6.44 17.79
C SER A 132 12.13 -5.11 18.28
N GLY A 133 11.15 -5.11 19.19
CA GLY A 133 10.50 -3.88 19.62
C GLY A 133 9.55 -3.31 18.57
N GLN A 134 9.51 -1.99 18.47
CA GLN A 134 8.67 -1.27 17.51
C GLN A 134 9.27 -1.34 16.10
N LEU A 135 8.46 -1.81 15.17
CA LEU A 135 8.61 -1.77 13.72
C LEU A 135 7.57 -0.80 13.14
N GLY A 136 7.29 -0.91 11.84
CA GLY A 136 6.26 -0.15 11.17
C GLY A 136 6.40 -0.22 9.65
N ASP A 137 5.52 0.50 8.95
CA ASP A 137 5.67 0.80 7.53
C ASP A 137 6.75 1.89 7.37
N GLY A 138 8.01 1.47 7.50
CA GLY A 138 9.21 2.33 7.42
C GLY A 138 9.80 2.47 6.03
#